data_AF-A0A1B7LGT7-F1
#
_entry.id   AF-A0A1B7LGT7-F1
#
_cell.length_a   1.000
_cell.length_b   1.000
_cell.length_c   1.000
_cell.angle_alpha   90.00
_cell.angle_beta   90.00
_cell.angle_gamma   90.00
#
_symmetry.space_group_name_H-M   'P 1'
#
loop_
_entity.id
_entity.type
_entity.pdbx_description
1 polymer ?
#
loop_
_entity_poly.entity_id
_entity_poly.type
_entity_poly.pdbx_seq_one_letter_code
_entity_poly.pdbx_strand_id
1 'polypeptide(L)'
;MKYVKRSFLAGEEFPSLAFANEQTLAWVREVADQRIHGTTHEQPAVRFQRENLRPFTSRPPYVLQVWQTRRVATDCLVSYASIRYSVPWRYVHQTVELQEQGGLISIYHQGVLIATHRKAEGKYQVIMDMEHYRGLTGKHDAKRIAAPLPEVEVRSLDVYASLAEGGALIG
;
A
#
# COMPACT_ATOMS: atom_id res chain seq x y z
N MET A 1 0.08 -35.34 -8.82
CA MET A 1 -0.29 -34.74 -10.14
C MET A 1 0.21 -35.60 -11.32
N LYS A 2 -0.20 -36.87 -11.47
CA LYS A 2 0.19 -37.71 -12.63
C LYS A 2 -0.85 -37.66 -13.77
N TYR A 3 -2.13 -37.61 -13.41
CA TYR A 3 -3.24 -37.64 -14.37
C TYR A 3 -3.26 -36.41 -15.28
N VAL A 4 -3.33 -35.20 -14.72
CA VAL A 4 -3.33 -33.94 -15.49
C VAL A 4 -2.11 -33.83 -16.41
N LYS A 5 -0.92 -34.18 -15.90
CA LYS A 5 0.31 -34.14 -16.70
C LYS A 5 0.28 -35.06 -17.93
N ARG A 6 -0.31 -36.25 -17.80
CA ARG A 6 -0.38 -37.24 -18.89
C ARG A 6 -1.58 -37.04 -19.81
N SER A 7 -2.68 -36.52 -19.28
CA SER A 7 -3.98 -36.48 -19.97
C SER A 7 -4.32 -35.12 -20.55
N PHE A 8 -3.63 -34.05 -20.12
CA PHE A 8 -3.86 -32.69 -20.58
C PHE A 8 -2.57 -32.00 -21.02
N LEU A 9 -1.51 -32.09 -20.22
CA LEU A 9 -0.26 -31.34 -20.48
C LEU A 9 0.75 -32.08 -21.37
N ALA A 10 0.46 -33.30 -21.82
CA ALA A 10 1.42 -34.11 -22.57
C ALA A 10 1.46 -33.67 -24.04
N GLY A 11 2.47 -32.87 -24.40
CA GLY A 11 2.72 -32.45 -25.79
C GLY A 11 2.05 -31.14 -26.20
N GLU A 12 1.40 -30.45 -25.27
CA GLU A 12 0.73 -29.17 -25.54
C GLU A 12 1.68 -27.98 -25.27
N GLU A 13 1.87 -27.14 -26.28
CA GLU A 13 2.45 -25.81 -26.12
C GLU A 13 1.33 -24.77 -26.17
N PHE A 14 1.28 -23.90 -25.16
CA PHE A 14 0.25 -22.87 -25.08
C PHE A 14 0.83 -21.52 -25.50
N PRO A 15 0.24 -20.82 -26.49
CA PRO A 15 0.71 -19.51 -26.93
C PRO A 15 0.47 -18.39 -25.89
N SER A 16 -0.44 -18.59 -24.93
CA SER A 16 -0.68 -17.64 -23.83
C SER A 16 -1.31 -18.32 -22.62
N LEU A 17 -1.26 -17.65 -21.46
CA LEU A 17 -1.96 -18.08 -20.25
C LEU A 17 -3.49 -18.07 -20.43
N ALA A 18 -4.03 -17.10 -21.17
CA ALA A 18 -5.47 -17.04 -21.43
C ALA A 18 -5.93 -18.28 -22.21
N PHE A 19 -5.21 -18.61 -23.28
CA PHE A 19 -5.48 -19.82 -24.06
C PHE A 19 -5.31 -21.10 -23.24
N ALA A 20 -4.26 -21.20 -22.41
CA ALA A 20 -4.07 -22.34 -21.52
C ALA A 20 -5.25 -22.52 -20.55
N ASN A 21 -5.79 -21.41 -20.00
CA ASN A 21 -6.95 -21.45 -19.11
C ASN A 21 -8.20 -21.93 -19.84
N GLU A 22 -8.46 -21.42 -21.04
CA GLU A 22 -9.60 -21.86 -21.87
C GLU A 22 -9.54 -23.34 -22.18
N GLN A 23 -8.38 -23.83 -22.66
CA GLN A 23 -8.14 -25.25 -22.95
C GLN A 23 -8.29 -26.11 -21.69
N THR A 24 -7.79 -25.63 -20.54
CA THR A 24 -7.93 -26.35 -19.26
C THR A 24 -9.41 -26.47 -18.88
N LEU A 25 -10.19 -25.39 -19.00
CA LEU A 25 -11.61 -25.39 -18.69
C LEU A 25 -12.43 -26.28 -19.63
N ALA A 26 -12.09 -26.31 -20.92
CA ALA A 26 -12.68 -27.24 -21.87
C ALA A 26 -12.36 -28.69 -21.49
N TRP A 27 -11.09 -29.00 -21.26
CA TRP A 27 -10.65 -30.34 -20.86
C TRP A 27 -11.28 -30.81 -19.56
N VAL A 28 -11.42 -29.94 -18.56
CA VAL A 28 -12.12 -30.29 -17.30
C VAL A 28 -13.56 -30.72 -17.61
N ARG A 29 -14.30 -29.89 -18.34
CA ARG A 29 -15.72 -30.13 -18.63
C ARG A 29 -15.97 -31.34 -19.52
N GLU A 30 -15.11 -31.57 -20.52
CA GLU A 30 -15.34 -32.55 -21.58
C GLU A 30 -14.65 -33.89 -21.33
N VAL A 31 -13.57 -33.91 -20.54
CA VAL A 31 -12.76 -35.11 -20.30
C VAL A 31 -12.70 -35.47 -18.82
N ALA A 32 -12.19 -34.55 -17.99
CA ALA A 32 -11.91 -34.86 -16.58
C ALA A 32 -13.19 -35.16 -15.78
N ASP A 33 -14.25 -34.40 -16.05
CA ASP A 33 -15.55 -34.50 -15.40
C ASP A 33 -16.45 -35.59 -16.02
N GLN A 34 -16.15 -36.01 -17.25
CA GLN A 34 -16.93 -37.02 -17.98
C GLN A 34 -16.46 -38.46 -17.74
N ARG A 35 -15.21 -38.65 -17.30
CA ARG A 35 -14.64 -39.99 -17.09
C ARG A 35 -15.27 -40.72 -15.91
N ILE A 36 -15.22 -42.04 -15.92
CA ILE A 36 -15.44 -42.85 -14.72
C ILE A 36 -14.19 -42.77 -13.84
N HIS A 37 -14.33 -42.25 -12.62
CA HIS A 37 -13.21 -42.07 -11.71
C HIS A 37 -12.82 -43.41 -11.05
N GLY A 38 -11.52 -43.70 -10.98
CA GLY A 38 -11.03 -45.00 -10.52
C GLY A 38 -11.31 -45.33 -9.04
N THR A 39 -11.47 -44.32 -8.19
CA THR A 39 -11.75 -44.52 -6.75
C THR A 39 -13.23 -44.62 -6.44
N THR A 40 -14.05 -43.83 -7.14
CA THR A 40 -15.49 -43.71 -6.85
C THR A 40 -16.34 -44.53 -7.81
N HIS A 41 -15.77 -45.03 -8.90
CA HIS A 41 -16.44 -45.75 -9.98
C HIS A 41 -17.64 -45.00 -10.58
N GLU A 42 -17.63 -43.67 -10.43
CA GLU A 42 -18.69 -42.78 -10.88
C GLU A 42 -18.08 -41.63 -11.68
N GLN A 43 -18.92 -41.01 -12.51
CA GLN A 43 -18.59 -39.79 -13.21
C GLN A 43 -18.56 -38.58 -12.25
N PRO A 44 -17.45 -37.81 -12.15
CA PRO A 44 -17.34 -36.67 -11.25
C PRO A 44 -18.48 -35.66 -11.40
N ALA A 45 -18.87 -35.28 -12.62
CA ALA A 45 -19.97 -34.34 -12.85
C ALA A 45 -21.30 -34.82 -12.24
N VAL A 46 -21.63 -36.10 -12.44
CA VAL A 46 -22.88 -36.70 -11.96
C VAL A 46 -22.87 -36.88 -10.45
N ARG A 47 -21.71 -37.22 -9.87
CA ARG A 47 -21.54 -37.31 -8.43
C ARG A 47 -21.66 -35.94 -7.77
N PHE A 48 -20.98 -34.92 -8.31
CA PHE A 48 -20.99 -33.56 -7.78
C PHE A 48 -22.40 -32.99 -7.63
N GLN A 49 -23.29 -33.23 -8.59
CA GLN A 49 -24.69 -32.79 -8.54
C GLN A 49 -25.49 -33.39 -7.37
N ARG A 50 -25.10 -34.57 -6.88
CA ARG A 50 -25.76 -35.26 -5.77
C ARG A 50 -25.13 -34.95 -4.41
N GLU A 51 -23.98 -34.28 -4.39
CA GLU A 51 -23.32 -33.93 -3.13
C GLU A 51 -24.08 -32.82 -2.42
N ASN A 52 -24.46 -33.06 -1.17
CA ASN A 52 -25.10 -32.06 -0.32
C ASN A 52 -24.04 -31.10 0.25
N LEU A 53 -23.49 -30.24 -0.61
CA LEU A 53 -22.42 -29.32 -0.26
C LEU A 53 -22.91 -28.26 0.73
N ARG A 54 -22.06 -27.92 1.71
CA ARG A 54 -22.34 -26.82 2.62
C ARG A 54 -22.29 -25.48 1.86
N PRO A 55 -23.30 -24.60 2.00
CA PRO A 55 -23.26 -23.27 1.40
C PRO A 55 -22.02 -22.49 1.82
N PHE A 56 -21.29 -21.95 0.85
CA PHE A 56 -20.08 -21.15 1.08
C PHE A 56 -20.37 -19.75 1.64
N THR A 57 -21.63 -19.33 1.67
CA THR A 57 -22.09 -17.98 2.08
C THR A 57 -21.87 -17.64 3.55
N SER A 58 -21.49 -18.61 4.39
CA SER A 58 -21.29 -18.42 5.83
C SER A 58 -19.91 -17.89 6.21
N ARG A 59 -18.96 -17.86 5.27
CA ARG A 59 -17.58 -17.41 5.54
C ARG A 59 -17.32 -16.05 4.89
N PRO A 60 -16.68 -15.11 5.59
CA PRO A 60 -16.20 -13.90 4.95
C PRO A 60 -15.24 -14.28 3.80
N PRO A 61 -15.24 -13.52 2.69
CA PRO A 61 -14.36 -13.79 1.57
C PRO A 61 -12.90 -13.78 2.03
N TYR A 62 -12.07 -14.63 1.41
CA TYR A 62 -10.63 -14.59 1.63
C TYR A 62 -10.09 -13.25 1.14
N VAL A 63 -9.55 -12.45 2.05
CA VAL A 63 -8.97 -11.14 1.73
C VAL A 63 -7.47 -11.32 1.56
N LEU A 64 -6.95 -11.02 0.37
CA LEU A 64 -5.52 -10.90 0.15
C LEU A 64 -5.01 -9.66 0.90
N GLN A 65 -4.45 -9.89 2.08
CA GLN A 65 -3.83 -8.83 2.88
C GLN A 65 -2.40 -8.61 2.39
N VAL A 66 -2.19 -7.49 1.69
CA VAL A 66 -0.86 -7.07 1.26
C VAL A 66 -0.23 -6.29 2.41
N TRP A 67 0.83 -6.85 2.97
CA TRP A 67 1.66 -6.17 3.94
C TRP A 67 2.69 -5.30 3.22
N GLN A 68 2.86 -4.06 3.66
CA GLN A 68 3.93 -3.19 3.20
C GLN A 68 4.81 -2.72 4.35
N THR A 69 6.11 -2.84 4.17
CA THR A 69 7.10 -2.34 5.13
C THR A 69 7.53 -0.93 4.73
N ARG A 70 7.47 0.02 5.66
CA ARG A 70 7.89 1.41 5.46
C ARG A 70 8.69 1.92 6.65
N ARG A 71 9.65 2.79 6.38
CA ARG A 71 10.38 3.53 7.42
C ARG A 71 9.62 4.80 7.78
N VAL A 72 9.46 5.06 9.07
CA VAL A 72 8.85 6.30 9.57
C VAL A 72 9.80 7.47 9.35
N ALA A 73 9.29 8.53 8.71
CA ALA A 73 10.04 9.75 8.46
C ALA A 73 10.16 10.62 9.73
N THR A 74 11.05 11.62 9.69
CA THR A 74 11.34 12.51 10.84
C THR A 74 10.12 13.32 11.29
N ASP A 75 9.19 13.60 10.36
CA ASP A 75 7.92 14.29 10.61
C ASP A 75 6.84 13.39 11.23
N CYS A 76 7.22 12.18 11.67
CA CYS A 76 6.33 11.14 12.22
C CYS A 76 5.30 10.64 11.20
N LEU A 77 5.62 10.67 9.90
CA LEU A 77 4.72 10.23 8.84
C LEU A 77 5.21 8.95 8.14
N VAL A 78 4.25 8.18 7.62
CA VAL A 78 4.46 7.00 6.77
C VAL A 78 3.66 7.15 5.48
N SER A 79 4.27 6.82 4.34
CA SER A 79 3.61 6.92 3.03
C SER A 79 2.95 5.61 2.63
N TYR A 80 1.67 5.65 2.28
CA TYR A 80 0.90 4.53 1.76
C TYR A 80 -0.08 5.00 0.67
N ALA A 81 -0.06 4.35 -0.49
CA ALA A 81 -0.93 4.68 -1.64
C ALA A 81 -0.98 6.19 -1.99
N SER A 82 0.18 6.86 -1.99
CA SER A 82 0.33 8.30 -2.23
C SER A 82 -0.30 9.22 -1.17
N ILE A 83 -0.69 8.70 0.00
CA ILE A 83 -1.16 9.46 1.16
C ILE A 83 -0.15 9.26 2.30
N ARG A 84 0.04 10.28 3.14
CA ARG A 84 0.88 10.19 4.34
C ARG A 84 0.01 10.08 5.59
N TYR A 85 0.33 9.14 6.45
CA TYR A 85 -0.38 8.89 7.71
C TYR A 85 0.58 9.10 8.88
N SER A 86 0.13 9.81 9.90
CA SER A 86 0.92 10.00 11.12
C SER A 86 1.05 8.71 11.94
N VAL A 87 2.15 8.60 12.69
CA VAL A 87 2.40 7.55 13.66
C VAL A 87 2.97 8.17 14.94
N PRO A 88 2.85 7.52 16.11
CA PRO A 88 3.39 8.06 17.34
C PRO A 88 4.87 8.41 17.23
N TRP A 89 5.28 9.57 17.75
CA TRP A 89 6.63 10.13 17.59
C TRP A 89 7.76 9.19 18.03
N ARG A 90 7.47 8.27 18.96
CA ARG A 90 8.42 7.26 19.45
C ARG A 90 8.92 6.30 18.36
N TYR A 91 8.18 6.19 17.25
CA TYR A 91 8.50 5.30 16.13
C TYR A 91 9.22 5.99 14.98
N VAL A 92 9.59 7.27 15.11
CA VAL A 92 10.43 7.96 14.12
C VAL A 92 11.69 7.15 13.83
N HIS A 93 12.05 7.04 12.54
CA HIS A 93 13.19 6.24 12.07
C HIS A 93 13.10 4.73 12.30
N GLN A 94 11.97 4.21 12.80
CA GLN A 94 11.73 2.78 12.91
C GLN A 94 11.04 2.26 11.64
N THR A 95 11.11 0.94 11.44
CA THR A 95 10.47 0.26 10.33
C THR A 95 9.15 -0.32 10.81
N VAL A 96 8.07 0.02 10.12
CA VAL A 96 6.70 -0.38 10.46
C VAL A 96 6.07 -1.17 9.32
N GLU A 97 5.08 -1.97 9.67
CA GLU A 97 4.32 -2.81 8.75
C GLU A 97 2.91 -2.23 8.61
N LEU A 98 2.46 -2.02 7.38
CA LEU A 98 1.15 -1.48 7.10
C LEU A 98 0.27 -2.56 6.50
N GLN A 99 -0.98 -2.57 6.91
CA GLN A 99 -2.02 -3.47 6.43
C GLN A 99 -3.26 -2.66 6.10
N GLU A 100 -3.76 -2.79 4.88
CA GLU A 100 -5.08 -2.28 4.51
C GLU A 100 -6.12 -3.39 4.65
N GLN A 101 -7.19 -3.11 5.39
CA GLN A 101 -8.34 -4.00 5.48
C GLN A 101 -9.63 -3.19 5.64
N GLY A 102 -10.61 -3.43 4.77
CA GLY A 102 -11.94 -2.83 4.88
C GLY A 102 -11.94 -1.29 4.89
N GLY A 103 -11.00 -0.65 4.19
CA GLY A 103 -10.86 0.81 4.17
C GLY A 103 -10.14 1.41 5.39
N LEU A 104 -9.58 0.58 6.28
CA LEU A 104 -8.70 1.03 7.36
C LEU A 104 -7.24 0.66 7.05
N ILE A 105 -6.34 1.57 7.41
CA ILE A 105 -4.89 1.36 7.40
C ILE A 105 -4.46 1.11 8.83
N SER A 106 -4.02 -0.11 9.10
CA SER A 106 -3.45 -0.52 10.39
C SER A 106 -1.93 -0.50 10.28
N ILE A 107 -1.26 0.16 11.22
CA ILE A 107 0.20 0.31 11.24
C ILE A 107 0.71 -0.44 12.46
N TYR A 108 1.65 -1.35 12.22
CA TYR A 108 2.24 -2.23 13.22
C TYR A 108 3.73 -1.99 13.36
N HIS A 109 4.25 -2.17 14.57
CA HIS A 109 5.68 -2.26 14.84
C HIS A 109 5.94 -3.57 15.57
N GLN A 110 6.73 -4.47 14.97
CA GLN A 110 7.05 -5.78 15.54
C GLN A 110 5.77 -6.58 15.94
N GLY A 111 4.76 -6.56 15.06
CA GLY A 111 3.47 -7.22 15.31
C GLY A 111 2.52 -6.51 16.28
N VAL A 112 2.92 -5.40 16.91
CA VAL A 112 2.05 -4.60 17.80
C VAL A 112 1.39 -3.48 17.00
N LEU A 113 0.06 -3.36 17.10
CA LEU A 113 -0.68 -2.26 16.47
C LEU A 113 -0.35 -0.94 17.17
N ILE A 114 0.18 0.03 16.42
CA ILE A 114 0.63 1.33 16.96
C ILE A 114 -0.23 2.51 16.50
N ALA A 115 -0.91 2.39 15.36
CA ALA A 115 -1.80 3.41 14.83
C ALA A 115 -2.83 2.81 13.86
N THR A 116 -3.99 3.43 13.77
CA THR A 116 -5.04 3.06 12.83
C THR A 116 -5.63 4.31 12.20
N HIS A 117 -5.75 4.31 10.86
CA HIS A 117 -6.31 5.42 10.10
C HIS A 117 -7.40 4.95 9.16
N ARG A 118 -8.36 5.81 8.83
CA ARG A 118 -9.24 5.58 7.68
C ARG A 118 -8.46 5.89 6.40
N LYS A 119 -8.60 5.03 5.40
CA LYS A 119 -8.06 5.28 4.06
C LYS A 119 -8.79 6.48 3.46
N ALA A 120 -8.05 7.53 3.10
CA ALA A 120 -8.65 8.68 2.41
C ALA A 120 -8.86 8.39 0.93
N GLU A 121 -9.93 8.96 0.39
CA GLU A 121 -10.22 8.99 -1.04
C GLU A 121 -9.50 10.20 -1.66
N GLY A 122 -8.33 9.97 -2.25
CA GLY A 122 -7.53 11.03 -2.85
C GLY A 122 -6.06 10.67 -3.03
N LYS A 123 -5.26 11.65 -3.44
CA LYS A 123 -3.80 11.53 -3.57
C LYS A 123 -3.12 12.73 -2.92
N TYR A 124 -1.90 12.52 -2.42
CA TYR A 124 -1.00 13.53 -1.86
C TYR A 124 -1.53 14.23 -0.59
N GLN A 125 -2.49 13.61 0.10
CA GLN A 125 -3.01 14.11 1.36
C GLN A 125 -2.13 13.67 2.54
N VAL A 126 -2.25 14.40 3.64
CA VAL A 126 -1.62 14.08 4.93
C VAL A 126 -2.70 13.93 5.98
N ILE A 127 -2.82 12.75 6.58
CA ILE A 127 -3.76 12.45 7.65
C ILE A 127 -3.00 12.40 8.96
N MET A 128 -3.29 13.36 9.84
CA MET A 128 -2.64 13.51 11.13
C MET A 128 -3.62 13.22 12.26
N ASP A 129 -3.15 12.44 13.22
CA ASP A 129 -3.75 12.33 14.55
C ASP A 129 -2.83 13.08 15.52
N MET A 130 -3.35 14.12 16.17
CA MET A 130 -2.57 14.96 17.09
C MET A 130 -2.10 14.18 18.32
N GLU A 131 -2.77 13.08 18.67
CA GLU A 131 -2.38 12.20 19.77
C GLU A 131 -1.00 11.58 19.55
N HIS A 132 -0.63 11.36 18.29
CA HIS A 132 0.69 10.82 17.93
C HIS A 132 1.84 11.72 18.32
N TYR A 133 1.58 13.01 18.50
CA TYR A 133 2.56 14.03 18.89
C TYR A 133 2.46 14.36 20.39
N ARG A 134 1.55 13.73 21.14
CA ARG A 134 1.39 13.98 22.57
C ARG A 134 2.68 13.59 23.32
N GLY A 135 3.20 14.54 24.10
CA GLY A 135 4.47 14.38 24.82
C GLY A 135 5.71 14.75 24.02
N LEU A 136 5.58 15.12 22.74
CA LEU A 136 6.64 15.83 22.00
C LEU A 136 6.81 17.27 22.50
N THR A 137 5.85 17.78 23.29
CA THR A 137 5.95 19.03 24.05
C THR A 137 6.91 18.88 25.24
N GLY A 138 8.17 18.57 24.93
CA GLY A 138 9.30 18.69 25.82
C GLY A 138 10.13 19.90 25.40
N LYS A 139 9.84 21.06 26.00
CA LYS A 139 10.75 22.20 26.15
C LYS A 139 11.60 22.52 24.89
N HIS A 140 11.04 23.35 24.00
CA HIS A 140 11.87 24.39 23.39
C HIS A 140 12.27 25.44 24.47
N ASP A 141 12.88 25.00 25.58
CA ASP A 141 14.03 25.71 26.13
C ASP A 141 15.23 25.32 25.23
N ALA A 142 15.06 25.52 23.92
CA ALA A 142 16.17 26.05 23.18
C ALA A 142 16.38 27.41 23.84
N LYS A 143 17.28 27.44 24.83
CA LYS A 143 18.12 28.61 25.05
C LYS A 143 18.78 28.85 23.70
N ARG A 144 18.04 29.49 22.78
CA ARG A 144 18.61 30.28 21.71
C ARG A 144 19.46 31.24 22.51
N ILE A 145 20.74 30.92 22.59
CA ILE A 145 21.73 31.97 22.67
C ILE A 145 21.51 32.68 21.34
N ALA A 146 20.54 33.60 21.34
CA ALA A 146 20.36 34.54 20.27
C ALA A 146 21.67 35.31 20.30
N ALA A 147 22.60 34.93 19.42
CA ALA A 147 23.63 35.87 19.05
C ALA A 147 22.87 37.15 18.66
N PRO A 148 23.19 38.30 19.25
CA PRO A 148 22.52 39.54 18.87
C PRO A 148 22.62 39.64 17.35
N LEU A 149 21.48 39.89 16.71
CA LEU A 149 21.44 40.14 15.27
C LEU A 149 22.46 41.26 15.00
N PRO A 150 23.38 41.10 14.03
CA PRO A 150 24.31 42.16 13.71
C PRO A 150 23.52 43.42 13.34
N GLU A 151 23.98 44.58 13.80
CA GLU A 151 23.40 45.85 13.44
C GLU A 151 23.55 46.03 11.92
N VAL A 152 22.45 45.89 11.19
CA VAL A 152 22.42 46.05 9.74
C VAL A 152 22.17 47.53 9.45
N GLU A 153 23.08 48.16 8.70
CA GLU A 153 22.86 49.51 8.16
C GLU A 153 21.59 49.53 7.31
N VAL A 154 20.54 50.21 7.80
CA VAL A 154 19.32 50.45 7.03
C VAL A 154 19.61 51.60 6.05
N ARG A 155 19.98 51.27 4.82
CA ARG A 155 20.14 52.27 3.75
C ARG A 155 18.79 52.65 3.17
N SER A 156 18.64 53.92 2.81
CA SER A 156 17.43 54.41 2.13
C SER A 156 17.21 53.65 0.82
N LEU A 157 15.95 53.32 0.53
CA LEU A 157 15.53 52.66 -0.71
C LEU A 157 15.82 53.50 -1.97
N ASP A 158 16.09 54.79 -1.81
CA ASP A 158 16.42 55.73 -2.89
C ASP A 158 17.66 55.29 -3.71
N VAL A 159 18.57 54.52 -3.11
CA VAL A 159 19.76 53.98 -3.78
C VAL A 159 19.40 53.00 -4.91
N TYR A 160 18.29 52.28 -4.78
CA TYR A 160 17.81 51.38 -5.84
C TYR A 160 17.01 52.14 -6.91
N ALA A 161 16.33 53.22 -6.53
CA ALA A 161 15.61 54.07 -7.48
C ALA A 161 16.58 54.74 -8.48
N SER A 162 17.75 55.20 -8.02
CA SER A 162 18.76 55.80 -8.89
C SER A 162 19.45 54.82 -9.85
N LEU A 163 19.42 53.51 -9.55
CA LEU A 163 19.93 52.48 -10.46
C LEU A 163 18.91 52.06 -11.53
N ALA A 164 17.61 52.25 -11.26
CA ALA A 164 16.53 51.88 -12.17
C ALA A 164 16.27 52.96 -13.24
N GLU A 165 16.57 54.23 -12.94
CA GLU A 165 16.42 55.34 -13.88
C GLU A 165 17.70 55.59 -14.71
N GLY A 166 17.90 54.75 -15.73
CA GLY A 166 18.44 55.20 -17.02
C GLY A 166 19.97 55.33 -17.16
N GLY A 167 20.64 54.21 -17.45
CA GLY A 167 21.89 54.24 -18.21
C GLY A 167 21.60 54.42 -19.71
N ALA A 168 21.54 55.67 -20.19
CA ALA A 168 21.53 55.97 -21.61
C ALA A 168 22.91 55.67 -22.21
N LEU A 169 22.94 54.84 -23.25
CA LEU A 169 24.09 54.68 -24.15
C LEU A 169 24.42 56.03 -24.80
N ILE A 170 25.67 56.47 -24.69
CA ILE A 170 26.24 57.50 -25.57
C ILE A 170 27.71 57.18 -25.84
N GLY A 171 28.01 56.96 -27.13
CA GLY A 171 29.28 57.26 -27.79
C GLY A 171 30.38 56.22 -27.68
#